data_AF-A0A090WN84-F1
#
_entry.id   AF-A0A090WN84-F1
#
_cell.length_a   1.000
_cell.length_b   1.000
_cell.length_c   1.000
_cell.angle_alpha   90.00
_cell.angle_beta   90.00
_cell.angle_gamma   90.00
#
_symmetry.space_group_name_H-M   'P 1'
#
loop_
_entity.id
_entity.type
_entity.pdbx_description
1 polymer ?
#
loop_
_entity_poly.entity_id
_entity_poly.type
_entity_poly.pdbx_seq_one_letter_code
_entity_poly.pdbx_strand_id
1 'polypeptide(L)'
;MKYSINNEKTVYNGFFKVIDAQVTYDKLNESGTIEATRICLERGDSVAVLIYETDTDSFLFTKQFRYPSARRNHPWMLELVAGSVEEGENPMDCATRN
;
A
#
# COMPACT_ATOMS: atom_id res chain seq x y z
N MET A 1 22.22 6.70 3.91
CA MET A 1 21.53 7.12 5.14
C MET A 1 21.29 5.87 5.96
N LYS A 2 21.66 5.88 7.24
CA LYS A 2 21.48 4.79 8.19
C LYS A 2 20.09 4.89 8.84
N TYR A 3 19.57 3.74 9.22
CA TYR A 3 18.36 3.62 10.02
C TYR A 3 18.42 2.36 10.87
N SER A 4 17.62 2.33 11.93
CA SER A 4 17.36 1.14 12.73
C SER A 4 15.91 1.15 13.20
N ILE A 5 15.34 -0.04 13.33
CA ILE A 5 14.08 -0.27 14.01
C ILE A 5 14.42 -0.80 15.39
N ASN A 6 14.20 0.02 16.41
CA ASN A 6 14.65 -0.24 17.77
C ASN A 6 13.68 -1.16 18.52
N ASN A 7 12.38 -1.02 18.23
CA ASN A 7 11.32 -1.84 18.80
C ASN A 7 10.09 -1.83 17.90
N GLU A 8 9.37 -2.95 17.83
CA GLU A 8 8.08 -3.05 17.15
C GLU A 8 7.09 -3.84 18.01
N LYS A 9 5.86 -3.34 18.06
CA LYS A 9 4.76 -3.99 18.74
C LYS A 9 3.53 -3.97 17.87
N THR A 10 2.95 -5.14 17.61
CA THR A 10 1.59 -5.21 17.05
C THR A 10 0.60 -4.71 18.10
N VAL A 11 -0.05 -3.59 17.82
CA VAL A 11 -1.06 -2.96 18.70
C VAL A 11 -2.49 -3.31 18.29
N TYR A 12 -2.68 -3.80 17.06
CA TYR A 12 -3.93 -4.37 16.59
C TYR A 12 -3.64 -5.49 15.58
N ASN A 13 -4.38 -6.59 15.68
CA ASN A 13 -4.20 -7.77 14.83
C ASN A 13 -5.57 -8.30 14.37
N GLY A 14 -6.11 -7.72 13.30
CA GLY A 14 -7.35 -8.16 12.66
C GLY A 14 -7.11 -8.51 11.20
N PHE A 15 -8.07 -8.18 10.32
CA PHE A 15 -7.89 -8.32 8.87
C PHE A 15 -6.68 -7.53 8.37
N PHE A 16 -6.41 -6.36 8.97
CA PHE A 16 -5.14 -5.65 8.87
C PHE A 16 -4.42 -5.67 10.21
N LYS A 17 -3.09 -5.53 10.16
CA LYS A 17 -2.25 -5.39 11.34
C LYS A 17 -1.91 -3.91 11.54
N VAL A 18 -1.87 -3.44 12.78
CA VAL A 18 -1.32 -2.13 13.13
C VAL A 18 -0.09 -2.33 14.01
N ILE A 19 1.02 -1.76 13.59
CA ILE A 19 2.33 -1.87 14.23
C ILE A 19 2.72 -0.50 14.77
N ASP A 20 3.07 -0.45 16.06
CA ASP A 20 3.72 0.69 16.70
C ASP A 20 5.23 0.41 16.72
N ALA A 21 5.99 1.24 16.01
CA ALA A 21 7.41 1.07 15.80
C ALA A 21 8.20 2.27 16.34
N GLN A 22 9.23 2.00 17.14
CA GLN A 22 10.25 2.97 17.50
C GLN A 22 11.41 2.85 16.52
N VAL A 23 11.70 3.95 15.82
CA VAL A 23 12.73 3.98 14.77
C VAL A 23 13.73 5.10 15.02
N THR A 24 14.96 4.86 14.58
CA THR A 24 16.02 5.87 14.48
C THR A 24 16.46 5.97 13.04
N TYR A 25 16.56 7.18 12.48
CA TYR A 25 17.05 7.37 11.11
C TYR A 25 17.78 8.72 10.95
N ASP A 26 18.65 8.82 9.95
CA ASP A 26 19.43 10.05 9.69
C ASP A 26 18.53 11.25 9.35
N LYS A 27 18.95 12.45 9.78
CA LYS A 27 18.36 13.70 9.28
C LYS A 27 18.75 13.91 7.81
N LEU A 28 17.81 14.42 7.02
CA LEU A 28 18.11 14.82 5.65
C LEU A 28 18.82 16.18 5.66
N ASN A 29 20.00 16.27 5.03
CA ASN A 29 20.81 17.50 4.86
C ASN A 29 21.43 18.09 6.15
N GLU A 30 21.38 17.39 7.28
CA GLU A 30 22.02 17.79 8.53
C GLU A 30 22.74 16.59 9.16
N SER A 31 23.79 16.86 9.94
CA SER A 31 24.41 15.85 10.77
C SER A 31 23.49 15.45 11.93
N GLY A 32 23.30 14.15 12.16
CA GLY A 32 22.58 13.60 13.31
C GLY A 32 21.43 12.67 12.94
N THR A 33 20.72 12.19 13.96
CA THR A 33 19.61 11.23 13.83
C THR A 33 18.31 11.80 14.40
N ILE A 34 17.19 11.21 13.99
CA ILE A 34 15.85 11.41 14.50
C ILE A 34 15.41 10.12 15.16
N GLU A 35 14.94 10.19 16.40
CA GLU A 35 14.18 9.13 17.05
C GLU A 35 12.70 9.45 16.93
N ALA A 36 11.89 8.48 16.50
CA ALA A 36 10.48 8.70 16.33
C ALA A 36 9.65 7.43 16.52
N THR A 37 8.41 7.62 16.95
CA THR A 37 7.36 6.58 16.88
C THR A 37 6.63 6.66 15.55
N ARG A 38 6.39 5.52 14.92
CA ARG A 38 5.60 5.37 13.69
C ARG A 38 4.49 4.36 13.92
N ILE A 39 3.30 4.69 13.44
CA ILE A 39 2.18 3.75 13.37
C ILE A 39 2.08 3.29 11.92
N CYS A 40 2.27 2.00 11.70
CA CYS A 40 2.15 1.36 10.39
C CYS A 40 0.84 0.57 10.33
N LEU A 41 0.03 0.80 9.29
CA LEU A 41 -1.07 -0.10 8.92
C LEU A 41 -0.53 -1.10 7.90
N GLU A 42 -0.25 -2.31 8.37
CA GLU A 42 0.26 -3.41 7.56
C GLU A 42 -0.91 -4.18 6.93
N ARG A 43 -0.91 -4.25 5.60
CA ARG A 43 -1.97 -4.85 4.78
C ARG A 43 -1.46 -5.84 3.72
N GLY A 44 -0.15 -6.05 3.65
CA GLY A 44 0.50 -6.79 2.56
C GLY A 44 0.67 -5.96 1.28
N ASP A 45 1.31 -6.59 0.31
CA ASP A 45 1.60 -6.00 -1.00
C ASP A 45 0.40 -6.10 -1.96
N SER A 46 0.44 -5.30 -3.01
CA SER A 46 -0.59 -5.28 -4.06
C SER A 46 0.02 -4.95 -5.41
N VAL A 47 -0.65 -5.40 -6.47
CA VAL A 47 -0.30 -5.08 -7.86
C VAL A 47 -1.40 -4.25 -8.49
N ALA A 48 -1.02 -3.41 -9.46
CA ALA A 48 -1.94 -2.66 -10.30
C ALA A 48 -1.49 -2.74 -11.76
N VAL A 49 -2.44 -2.88 -12.66
CA VAL A 49 -2.22 -3.06 -14.11
C VAL A 49 -2.88 -1.91 -14.85
N LEU A 50 -2.08 -1.17 -15.62
CA LEU A 50 -2.58 -0.22 -16.61
C LEU A 50 -2.66 -0.93 -17.96
N ILE A 51 -3.88 -1.14 -18.46
CA ILE A 51 -4.10 -1.83 -19.73
C ILE A 51 -4.32 -0.77 -20.80
N TYR A 52 -3.42 -0.73 -21.78
CA TYR A 52 -3.57 0.08 -22.99
C TYR A 52 -4.13 -0.79 -24.12
N GLU A 53 -5.30 -0.42 -24.61
CA GLU A 53 -5.94 -1.06 -25.76
C GLU A 53 -5.57 -0.30 -27.03
N THR A 54 -4.71 -0.91 -27.84
CA THR A 54 -4.07 -0.27 -28.99
C THR A 54 -5.03 0.03 -30.13
N ASP A 55 -6.06 -0.80 -30.32
CA ASP A 55 -6.96 -0.66 -31.47
C ASP A 55 -7.88 0.55 -31.35
N THR A 56 -8.17 0.97 -30.11
CA THR A 56 -9.07 2.08 -29.79
C THR A 56 -8.35 3.27 -29.14
N ASP A 57 -7.02 3.22 -29.06
CA ASP A 57 -6.18 4.22 -28.39
C ASP A 57 -6.72 4.63 -27.01
N SER A 58 -7.04 3.63 -26.18
CA SER A 58 -7.79 3.83 -24.94
C SER A 58 -7.16 3.05 -23.78
N PHE A 59 -7.40 3.50 -22.55
CA PHE A 59 -7.04 2.76 -21.34
C PHE A 59 -8.27 2.11 -20.71
N LEU A 60 -8.12 0.87 -20.28
CA LEU A 60 -9.18 0.17 -19.55
C LEU A 60 -9.07 0.42 -18.05
N PHE A 61 -10.23 0.70 -17.45
CA PHE A 61 -10.39 0.95 -16.02
C PHE A 61 -11.56 0.14 -15.47
N THR A 62 -11.57 -0.06 -14.16
CA THR A 62 -12.71 -0.61 -13.43
C THR A 62 -13.41 0.49 -12.63
N LYS A 63 -14.69 0.29 -12.31
CA LYS A 63 -15.44 1.18 -11.43
C LYS A 63 -15.97 0.40 -10.24
N GLN A 64 -15.45 0.67 -9.04
CA GLN A 64 -15.74 -0.13 -7.86
C GLN A 64 -16.23 0.73 -6.69
N PHE A 65 -17.05 0.14 -5.82
CA PHE A 65 -17.47 0.78 -4.59
C PHE A 65 -16.35 0.71 -3.55
N ARG A 66 -16.04 1.85 -2.93
CA ARG A 66 -14.98 1.98 -1.92
C ARG A 66 -15.52 2.70 -0.70
N TYR A 67 -15.82 1.94 0.36
CA TYR A 67 -16.38 2.48 1.61
C TYR A 67 -15.58 3.67 2.19
N PRO A 68 -14.22 3.64 2.27
CA PRO A 68 -13.47 4.79 2.78
C PRO A 68 -13.72 6.09 2.00
N SER A 69 -13.82 6.00 0.67
CA SER A 69 -14.10 7.13 -0.21
C SER A 69 -15.58 7.53 -0.17
N ALA A 70 -16.49 6.59 0.08
CA ALA A 70 -17.91 6.87 0.31
C ALA A 70 -18.11 7.82 1.50
N ARG A 71 -17.29 7.72 2.56
CA ARG A 71 -17.31 8.66 3.70
C ARG A 71 -17.00 10.11 3.29
N ARG A 72 -16.42 10.32 2.10
CA ARG A 72 -16.12 11.63 1.50
C ARG A 72 -17.04 11.94 0.31
N ASN A 73 -18.20 11.29 0.19
CA ASN A 73 -19.15 11.44 -0.92
C ASN A 73 -18.61 11.04 -2.30
N HIS A 74 -17.57 10.18 -2.34
CA HIS A 74 -17.05 9.60 -3.58
C HIS A 74 -17.09 8.06 -3.52
N PRO A 75 -18.29 7.46 -3.50
CA PRO A 75 -18.45 6.03 -3.21
C PRO A 75 -17.96 5.10 -4.33
N TRP A 76 -18.02 5.53 -5.59
CA TRP A 76 -17.60 4.75 -6.75
C TRP A 76 -16.37 5.39 -7.37
N MET A 77 -15.24 4.68 -7.37
CA MET A 77 -13.97 5.19 -7.93
C MET A 77 -13.67 4.51 -9.26
N LEU A 78 -13.15 5.29 -10.21
CA LEU A 78 -12.56 4.78 -11.44
C LEU A 78 -11.09 4.45 -11.13
N GLU A 79 -10.69 3.19 -11.32
CA GLU A 79 -9.41 2.65 -10.83
C GLU A 79 -8.77 1.73 -11.88
N LEU A 80 -7.46 1.50 -11.74
CA LEU A 80 -6.78 0.42 -12.46
C LEU A 80 -7.31 -0.94 -12.01
N VAL A 81 -7.13 -1.96 -12.85
CA VAL A 81 -7.25 -3.35 -12.39
C VAL A 81 -6.16 -3.57 -11.35
N ALA A 82 -6.53 -4.08 -10.17
CA ALA A 82 -5.60 -4.23 -9.06
C ALA A 82 -6.04 -5.36 -8.13
N GLY A 83 -5.06 -5.97 -7.46
CA GLY A 83 -5.27 -7.08 -6.54
C GLY A 83 -4.23 -7.11 -5.43
N SER A 84 -4.59 -7.72 -4.30
CA SER A 84 -3.65 -7.99 -3.22
C SER A 84 -2.86 -9.26 -3.51
N VAL A 85 -1.55 -9.21 -3.28
CA VAL A 85 -0.64 -10.33 -3.49
C VAL A 85 -0.73 -11.27 -2.29
N GLU A 86 -1.01 -12.53 -2.54
CA GLU A 86 -1.08 -13.56 -1.49
C GLU A 86 0.32 -14.01 -1.04
N GLU A 87 0.41 -14.64 0.13
CA GLU A 87 1.69 -15.10 0.67
C GLU A 87 2.34 -16.13 -0.26
N GLY A 88 3.55 -15.82 -0.74
CA GLY A 88 4.27 -16.65 -1.70
C GLY A 88 3.79 -16.55 -3.15
N GLU A 89 2.78 -15.73 -3.44
CA GLU A 89 2.30 -15.49 -4.81
C GLU A 89 3.30 -14.65 -5.61
N ASN A 90 3.56 -15.04 -6.86
CA ASN A 90 4.33 -14.20 -7.77
C ASN A 90 3.48 -12.98 -8.17
N PRO A 91 4.00 -11.75 -8.07
CA PRO A 91 3.25 -10.54 -8.44
C PRO A 91 2.68 -10.57 -9.87
N MET A 92 3.34 -11.24 -10.83
CA MET A 92 2.86 -11.36 -12.20
C MET A 92 1.63 -12.27 -12.32
N ASP A 93 1.60 -13.37 -11.55
CA ASP A 93 0.46 -14.27 -11.51
C ASP A 93 -0.75 -13.56 -10.86
N CYS A 94 -0.50 -12.80 -9.79
CA CYS A 94 -1.50 -11.93 -9.17
C CYS A 94 -2.07 -10.92 -10.19
N ALA A 95 -1.21 -10.28 -10.97
CA ALA A 95 -1.63 -9.31 -11.99
C ALA A 95 -2.48 -9.95 -13.10
N THR A 96 -2.22 -11.21 -13.45
CA THR A 96 -2.90 -11.91 -14.55
C THR A 96 -4.28 -12.47 -14.15
N ARG A 97 -4.48 -12.83 -12.86
CA ARG A 97 -5.76 -13.39 -12.39
C ARG A 97 -6.84 -12.36 -12.05
N ASN A 98 -6.48 -11.08 -11.92
CA ASN A 98 -7.39 -9.98 -11.57
C ASN A 98 -7.89 -9.27 -12.83
#